data_AF-A1CJL5-F1
#
_entry.id   AF-A1CJL5-F1
#
_cell.length_a   1.000
_cell.length_b   1.000
_cell.length_c   1.000
_cell.angle_alpha   90.00
_cell.angle_beta   90.00
_cell.angle_gamma   90.00
#
_symmetry.space_group_name_H-M   'P 1'
#
loop_
_entity.id
_entity.type
_entity.pdbx_description
1 polymer ?
#
loop_
_entity_poly.entity_id
_entity_poly.type
_entity_poly.pdbx_seq_one_letter_code
_entity_poly.pdbx_strand_id
1 'polypeptide(L)'
;MTDRGPHDDARNIIEEIPHHALPPWWWLSSTAYPLLAGTLGPMASAFNICSLSETWSREFDTANGRIKSIPDPDWVIEVNAVSLACAIVSNLVLLWSMARRISFVVAQPIIIIGWYISSILLICLLGIFSASRNGSGSRTGTGRWLTGAYYFGIFAAGLYFLISSLLSITVYGAYRGHYSREYRLTANQRSLMLQTILFLVYLLGGAAVYARIEKWQYLEAVYWADFTLLTIGIGDFAPKTHLGRGLLFPYAVGGILILGLIISSIRAQMLEKGRQKMAEAVTERTRRFLIRGTALGQGSLRDVSPSLRPETSQESDRERRRREFQFMRRVRQISTLQRKWISLVTSLIVWMMLWLLGAIAFWLPGQNEKLTYFEALYFAYTTLFTIGFGDFHATSDWERSFFVFWTLLAVPTVTLLIANVGDTIVRTIRDITIYLGELTILPGDKPVRELFKDLFRVSWKEKFLAESVEDRKPDEDNVEDSAATAEAAEADTAADGDEQEARNAIEADEHKKEESARARGDVAAEETHHHHYLLFREVRRMIDYATRNLHKEFDYHEWEYFLKLIGNDEDVSDGQSKDPNLNWTSYKSPLLGQKTEVQWLLEALTEALERELRKASRGYHSPEPSDSEQ
;
A
#
# COMPACT_ATOMS: atom_id res chain seq x y z
N MET A 1 1.80 -20.71 -49.17
CA MET A 1 2.71 -19.61 -48.78
C MET A 1 1.92 -18.31 -48.86
N THR A 2 1.25 -17.94 -47.77
CA THR A 2 0.58 -16.65 -47.62
C THR A 2 1.50 -15.76 -46.82
N ASP A 3 1.91 -14.68 -47.45
CA ASP A 3 2.78 -13.61 -46.97
C ASP A 3 2.18 -13.00 -45.69
N ARG A 4 2.78 -13.27 -44.53
CA ARG A 4 2.37 -12.70 -43.23
C ARG A 4 3.15 -11.42 -43.03
N GLY A 5 2.47 -10.28 -43.14
CA GLY A 5 3.09 -8.98 -42.91
C GLY A 5 3.42 -8.74 -41.43
N PRO A 6 4.37 -7.82 -41.13
CA PRO A 6 4.84 -7.50 -39.78
C PRO A 6 3.76 -6.93 -38.82
N HIS A 7 2.55 -6.67 -39.32
CA HIS A 7 1.40 -6.27 -38.50
C HIS A 7 0.70 -7.42 -37.77
N ASP A 8 0.85 -8.67 -38.23
CA ASP A 8 0.22 -9.83 -37.58
C ASP A 8 1.01 -10.34 -36.37
N ASP A 9 2.34 -10.19 -36.37
CA ASP A 9 3.17 -10.58 -35.21
C ASP A 9 2.94 -9.67 -34.00
N ALA A 10 2.61 -8.39 -34.23
CA ALA A 10 2.25 -7.46 -33.16
C ALA A 10 0.89 -7.78 -32.50
N ARG A 11 0.00 -8.51 -33.20
CA ARG A 11 -1.30 -8.96 -32.67
C ARG A 11 -1.16 -10.19 -31.79
N ASN A 12 -0.28 -11.13 -32.15
CA ASN A 12 -0.07 -12.36 -31.39
C ASN A 12 0.68 -12.15 -30.05
N ILE A 13 1.39 -11.03 -29.89
CA ILE A 13 2.05 -10.65 -28.62
C ILE A 13 1.04 -10.14 -27.57
N ILE A 14 -0.22 -9.89 -27.95
CA ILE A 14 -1.24 -9.26 -27.08
C ILE A 14 -2.11 -10.31 -26.35
N GLU A 15 -2.06 -11.60 -26.70
CA GLU A 15 -3.04 -12.59 -26.24
C GLU A 15 -2.64 -13.49 -25.04
N GLU A 16 -1.44 -13.37 -24.47
CA GLU A 16 -1.15 -14.01 -23.17
C GLU A 16 -1.42 -13.05 -22.00
N ILE A 17 -2.69 -12.71 -21.79
CA ILE A 17 -3.11 -12.12 -20.51
C ILE A 17 -3.24 -13.27 -19.50
N PRO A 18 -2.51 -13.28 -18.37
CA PRO A 18 -2.81 -14.25 -17.33
C PRO A 18 -4.22 -13.99 -16.83
N HIS A 19 -5.04 -15.04 -16.74
CA HIS A 19 -6.41 -15.05 -16.19
C HIS A 19 -6.52 -14.57 -14.72
N HIS A 20 -5.46 -13.98 -14.14
CA HIS A 20 -5.36 -13.54 -12.75
C HIS A 20 -5.29 -12.02 -12.55
N ALA A 21 -5.11 -11.22 -13.61
CA ALA A 21 -5.14 -9.76 -13.49
C ALA A 21 -6.59 -9.26 -13.47
N LEU A 22 -7.23 -9.33 -12.29
CA LEU A 22 -8.56 -8.74 -12.09
C LEU A 22 -8.57 -7.28 -12.56
N PRO A 23 -9.59 -6.85 -13.32
CA PRO A 23 -9.77 -5.44 -13.66
C PRO A 23 -9.65 -4.54 -12.42
N PRO A 24 -9.12 -3.31 -12.55
CA PRO A 24 -8.82 -2.44 -11.40
C PRO A 24 -10.01 -2.24 -10.46
N TRP A 25 -11.22 -2.20 -11.01
CA TRP A 25 -12.46 -2.03 -10.26
C TRP A 25 -12.87 -3.29 -9.45
N TRP A 26 -12.65 -4.49 -9.98
CA TRP A 26 -12.90 -5.73 -9.23
C TRP A 26 -11.88 -5.94 -8.12
N TRP A 27 -10.64 -5.51 -8.33
CA TRP A 27 -9.66 -5.46 -7.25
C TRP A 27 -10.06 -4.48 -6.15
N LEU A 28 -10.49 -3.27 -6.52
CA LEU A 28 -10.99 -2.27 -5.57
C LEU A 28 -12.12 -2.87 -4.72
N SER A 29 -13.07 -3.56 -5.36
CA SER A 29 -14.20 -4.18 -4.66
C SER A 29 -13.81 -5.31 -3.71
N SER A 30 -12.81 -6.12 -4.05
CA SER A 30 -12.38 -7.26 -3.23
C SER A 30 -11.43 -6.85 -2.10
N THR A 31 -10.73 -5.72 -2.22
CA THR A 31 -9.67 -5.33 -1.27
C THR A 31 -10.00 -4.06 -0.50
N ALA A 32 -10.41 -2.99 -1.17
CA ALA A 32 -10.59 -1.68 -0.54
C ALA A 32 -11.95 -1.54 0.17
N TYR A 33 -13.04 -2.01 -0.42
CA TYR A 33 -14.38 -1.87 0.18
C TYR A 33 -14.55 -2.55 1.54
N PRO A 34 -14.08 -3.79 1.76
CA PRO A 34 -14.16 -4.43 3.07
C PRO A 34 -13.23 -3.80 4.10
N LEU A 35 -12.11 -3.23 3.64
CA LEU A 35 -11.22 -2.48 4.51
C LEU A 35 -11.94 -1.23 5.03
N LEU A 36 -12.55 -0.47 4.11
CA LEU A 36 -13.38 0.69 4.45
C LEU A 36 -14.55 0.29 5.35
N ALA A 37 -15.19 -0.86 5.11
CA ALA A 37 -16.25 -1.37 5.96
C ALA A 37 -15.75 -1.69 7.39
N GLY A 38 -14.54 -2.27 7.51
CA GLY A 38 -13.91 -2.57 8.80
C GLY A 38 -13.54 -1.33 9.61
N THR A 39 -13.18 -0.22 8.97
CA THR A 39 -12.83 1.03 9.68
C THR A 39 -14.04 1.95 9.89
N LEU A 40 -14.85 2.16 8.85
CA LEU A 40 -16.00 3.08 8.89
C LEU A 40 -17.23 2.49 9.60
N GLY A 41 -17.38 1.17 9.66
CA GLY A 41 -18.50 0.52 10.38
C GLY A 41 -18.52 0.81 11.89
N PRO A 42 -17.39 0.62 12.60
CA PRO A 42 -17.23 1.08 13.98
C PRO A 42 -17.46 2.58 14.14
N MET A 43 -16.94 3.40 13.23
CA MET A 43 -17.10 4.86 13.26
C MET A 43 -18.56 5.30 13.13
N ALA A 44 -19.32 4.68 12.21
CA ALA A 44 -20.75 4.91 12.08
C ALA A 44 -21.52 4.59 13.36
N SER A 45 -21.08 3.56 14.09
CA SER A 45 -21.70 3.15 15.36
C SER A 45 -21.33 4.07 16.52
N ALA A 46 -20.11 4.60 16.53
CA ALA A 46 -19.73 5.67 17.44
C ALA A 46 -20.61 6.91 17.25
N PHE A 47 -20.87 7.33 16.00
CA PHE A 47 -21.79 8.45 15.74
C PHE A 47 -23.23 8.14 16.08
N ASN A 48 -23.69 6.91 15.87
CA ASN A 48 -25.02 6.49 16.30
C ASN A 48 -25.17 6.56 17.85
N ILE A 49 -24.13 6.17 18.60
CA ILE A 49 -24.07 6.36 20.05
C ILE A 49 -24.14 7.85 20.42
N CYS A 50 -23.40 8.72 19.72
CA CYS A 50 -23.48 10.17 19.92
C CYS A 50 -24.90 10.71 19.64
N SER A 51 -25.60 10.15 18.65
CA SER A 51 -26.99 10.52 18.34
C SER A 51 -27.98 10.17 19.46
N LEU A 52 -27.74 9.11 20.22
CA LEU A 52 -28.57 8.72 21.37
C LEU A 52 -28.21 9.44 22.67
N SER A 53 -27.04 10.07 22.73
CA SER A 53 -26.48 10.58 23.99
C SER A 53 -27.12 11.89 24.48
N GLU A 54 -27.68 12.69 23.57
CA GLU A 54 -28.27 13.99 23.87
C GLU A 54 -29.54 14.22 23.05
N THR A 55 -30.36 15.17 23.51
CA THR A 55 -31.61 15.54 22.84
C THR A 55 -31.36 16.19 21.48
N TRP A 56 -32.20 15.92 20.49
CA TRP A 56 -32.02 16.37 19.11
C TRP A 56 -32.38 17.83 18.85
N SER A 57 -33.14 18.47 19.76
CA SER A 57 -33.50 19.87 19.64
C SER A 57 -33.36 20.64 20.96
N ARG A 58 -32.95 21.91 20.83
CA ARG A 58 -32.90 22.89 21.91
C ARG A 58 -33.72 24.11 21.53
N GLU A 59 -34.30 24.74 22.53
CA GLU A 59 -35.07 25.98 22.40
C GLU A 59 -34.51 27.04 23.34
N PHE A 60 -34.44 28.29 22.84
CA PHE A 60 -34.11 29.43 23.68
C PHE A 60 -35.35 29.85 24.47
N ASP A 61 -35.29 29.74 25.80
CA ASP A 61 -36.35 30.22 26.68
C ASP A 61 -36.22 31.74 26.82
N THR A 62 -37.06 32.49 26.10
CA THR A 62 -37.14 33.95 26.16
C THR A 62 -37.54 34.48 27.54
N ALA A 63 -38.16 33.69 28.40
CA ALA A 63 -38.56 34.12 29.74
C ALA A 63 -37.40 34.11 30.74
N ASN A 64 -36.46 33.19 30.60
CA ASN A 64 -35.36 32.98 31.55
C ASN A 64 -33.97 33.29 30.98
N GLY A 65 -33.87 33.61 29.69
CA GLY A 65 -32.58 33.81 28.99
C GLY A 65 -31.70 32.56 28.99
N ARG A 66 -32.28 31.36 29.15
CA ARG A 66 -31.57 30.08 29.26
C ARG A 66 -31.91 29.18 28.09
N ILE A 67 -30.94 28.39 27.65
CA ILE A 67 -31.13 27.36 26.63
C ILE A 67 -31.73 26.13 27.32
N LYS A 68 -32.90 25.66 26.86
CA LYS A 68 -33.58 24.48 27.40
C LYS A 68 -33.58 23.36 26.36
N SER A 69 -33.07 22.19 26.75
CA SER A 69 -33.18 20.96 25.96
C SER A 69 -34.61 20.43 26.00
N ILE A 70 -35.18 20.14 24.82
CA ILE A 70 -36.50 19.52 24.71
C ILE A 70 -36.28 18.01 24.70
N PRO A 71 -36.89 17.24 25.62
CA PRO A 71 -36.76 15.79 25.61
C PRO A 71 -37.36 15.22 24.32
N ASP A 72 -36.61 14.33 23.67
CA ASP A 72 -37.12 13.63 22.49
C ASP A 72 -38.22 12.64 22.91
N PRO A 73 -39.25 12.43 22.07
CA PRO A 73 -40.27 11.42 22.34
C PRO A 73 -39.67 10.02 22.52
N ASP A 74 -40.26 9.21 23.40
CA ASP A 74 -39.75 7.87 23.73
C ASP A 74 -39.56 6.98 22.49
N TRP A 75 -40.48 7.05 21.52
CA TRP A 75 -40.38 6.28 20.27
C TRP A 75 -39.16 6.64 19.42
N VAL A 76 -38.66 7.88 19.48
CA VAL A 76 -37.43 8.31 18.78
C VAL A 76 -36.23 7.57 19.39
N ILE A 77 -36.18 7.52 20.71
CA ILE A 77 -35.08 6.88 21.46
C ILE A 77 -35.13 5.37 21.24
N GLU A 78 -36.30 4.74 21.31
CA GLU A 78 -36.48 3.30 21.11
C GLU A 78 -36.06 2.86 19.71
N VAL A 79 -36.54 3.52 18.65
CA VAL A 79 -36.21 3.15 17.27
C VAL A 79 -34.73 3.41 16.98
N ASN A 80 -34.16 4.49 17.51
CA ASN A 80 -32.73 4.76 17.37
C ASN A 80 -31.87 3.71 18.09
N ALA A 81 -32.28 3.28 19.30
CA ALA A 81 -31.62 2.20 20.03
C ALA A 81 -31.68 0.85 19.28
N VAL A 82 -32.82 0.53 18.65
CA VAL A 82 -32.95 -0.67 17.80
C VAL A 82 -32.02 -0.58 16.59
N SER A 83 -31.94 0.59 15.94
CA SER A 83 -30.99 0.82 14.86
C SER A 83 -29.56 0.58 15.29
N LEU A 84 -29.15 1.11 16.45
CA LEU A 84 -27.81 0.88 17.01
C LEU A 84 -27.56 -0.60 17.31
N ALA A 85 -28.53 -1.31 17.89
CA ALA A 85 -28.40 -2.73 18.19
C ALA A 85 -28.15 -3.57 16.91
N CYS A 86 -28.92 -3.33 15.85
CA CYS A 86 -28.69 -3.97 14.54
C CYS A 86 -27.27 -3.68 14.01
N ALA A 87 -26.79 -2.46 14.17
CA ALA A 87 -25.47 -2.07 13.67
C ALA A 87 -24.31 -2.69 14.46
N ILE A 88 -24.45 -2.79 15.79
CA ILE A 88 -23.49 -3.48 16.66
C ILE A 88 -23.42 -4.96 16.30
N VAL A 89 -24.57 -5.62 16.09
CA VAL A 89 -24.61 -7.01 15.63
C VAL A 89 -23.89 -7.17 14.30
N SER A 90 -24.13 -6.30 13.32
CA SER A 90 -23.40 -6.31 12.05
C SER A 90 -21.89 -6.13 12.23
N ASN A 91 -21.44 -5.22 13.10
CA ASN A 91 -20.01 -5.04 13.38
C ASN A 91 -19.40 -6.29 14.06
N LEU A 92 -20.12 -6.93 14.98
CA LEU A 92 -19.66 -8.17 15.63
C LEU A 92 -19.56 -9.33 14.64
N VAL A 93 -20.54 -9.47 13.75
CA VAL A 93 -20.52 -10.48 12.68
C VAL A 93 -19.40 -10.20 11.69
N LEU A 94 -19.13 -8.92 11.38
CA LEU A 94 -17.96 -8.53 10.60
C LEU A 94 -16.67 -8.97 11.29
N LEU A 95 -16.49 -8.67 12.59
CA LEU A 95 -15.33 -9.12 13.37
C LEU A 95 -15.17 -10.65 13.33
N TRP A 96 -16.24 -11.41 13.56
CA TRP A 96 -16.20 -12.87 13.59
C TRP A 96 -15.96 -13.50 12.21
N SER A 97 -16.54 -12.92 11.17
CA SER A 97 -16.26 -13.28 9.78
C SER A 97 -14.78 -13.10 9.48
N MET A 98 -14.23 -11.94 9.87
CA MET A 98 -12.81 -11.67 9.71
C MET A 98 -11.95 -12.64 10.54
N ALA A 99 -12.36 -12.98 11.77
CA ALA A 99 -11.67 -13.94 12.64
C ALA A 99 -11.77 -15.41 12.18
N ARG A 100 -12.35 -15.70 11.01
CA ARG A 100 -12.62 -17.06 10.48
C ARG A 100 -13.51 -17.90 11.39
N ARG A 101 -14.32 -17.27 12.25
CA ARG A 101 -15.30 -17.97 13.09
C ARG A 101 -16.61 -18.22 12.35
N ILE A 102 -16.97 -17.34 11.41
CA ILE A 102 -18.18 -17.44 10.59
C ILE A 102 -17.76 -17.47 9.11
N SER A 103 -18.42 -18.32 8.31
CA SER A 103 -18.16 -18.39 6.87
C SER A 103 -18.65 -17.13 6.15
N PHE A 104 -17.92 -16.73 5.10
CA PHE A 104 -18.23 -15.53 4.32
C PHE A 104 -19.66 -15.51 3.79
N VAL A 105 -20.15 -16.66 3.31
CA VAL A 105 -21.50 -16.81 2.74
C VAL A 105 -22.60 -16.49 3.76
N VAL A 106 -22.38 -16.83 5.04
CA VAL A 106 -23.34 -16.57 6.12
C VAL A 106 -23.20 -15.15 6.68
N ALA A 107 -21.97 -14.66 6.83
CA ALA A 107 -21.72 -13.36 7.44
C ALA A 107 -22.20 -12.19 6.58
N GLN A 108 -21.98 -12.23 5.26
CA GLN A 108 -22.22 -11.07 4.39
C GLN A 108 -23.69 -10.62 4.34
N PRO A 109 -24.69 -11.51 4.18
CA PRO A 109 -26.09 -11.12 4.24
C PRO A 109 -26.46 -10.46 5.57
N ILE A 110 -25.98 -11.00 6.70
CA ILE A 110 -26.29 -10.47 8.03
C ILE A 110 -25.72 -9.05 8.17
N ILE A 111 -24.47 -8.83 7.76
CA ILE A 111 -23.81 -7.51 7.85
C ILE A 111 -24.56 -6.48 7.00
N ILE A 112 -24.79 -6.80 5.71
CA ILE A 112 -25.40 -5.89 4.74
C ILE A 112 -26.83 -5.56 5.13
N ILE A 113 -27.64 -6.58 5.46
CA ILE A 113 -29.03 -6.38 5.86
C ILE A 113 -29.09 -5.58 7.16
N GLY A 114 -28.28 -5.93 8.16
CA GLY A 114 -28.28 -5.24 9.45
C GLY A 114 -27.90 -3.76 9.32
N TRP A 115 -26.88 -3.41 8.53
CA TRP A 115 -26.51 -2.01 8.31
C TRP A 115 -27.52 -1.26 7.43
N TYR A 116 -28.14 -1.89 6.43
CA TYR A 116 -29.24 -1.25 5.69
C TYR A 116 -30.46 -1.00 6.59
N ILE A 117 -30.82 -1.94 7.46
CA ILE A 117 -31.90 -1.74 8.43
C ILE A 117 -31.56 -0.55 9.33
N SER A 118 -30.36 -0.51 9.91
CA SER A 118 -29.93 0.62 10.74
C SER A 118 -29.98 1.96 10.00
N SER A 119 -29.49 1.99 8.75
CA SER A 119 -29.50 3.19 7.91
C SER A 119 -30.93 3.65 7.59
N ILE A 120 -31.80 2.76 7.13
CA ILE A 120 -33.19 3.08 6.78
C ILE A 120 -33.96 3.57 8.01
N LEU A 121 -33.81 2.90 9.16
CA LEU A 121 -34.44 3.33 10.40
C LEU A 121 -34.01 4.75 10.78
N LEU A 122 -32.71 5.05 10.73
CA LEU A 122 -32.19 6.39 11.02
C LEU A 122 -32.69 7.43 10.01
N ILE A 123 -32.64 7.15 8.71
CA ILE A 123 -33.10 8.09 7.67
C ILE A 123 -34.59 8.40 7.84
N CYS A 124 -35.42 7.37 8.06
CA CYS A 124 -36.85 7.54 8.30
C CYS A 124 -37.10 8.37 9.55
N LEU A 125 -36.40 8.06 10.64
CA LEU A 125 -36.57 8.73 11.93
C LEU A 125 -36.11 10.20 11.86
N LEU A 126 -34.95 10.48 11.27
CA LEU A 126 -34.44 11.84 11.03
C LEU A 126 -35.40 12.63 10.13
N GLY A 127 -35.93 12.01 9.07
CA GLY A 127 -36.92 12.61 8.17
C GLY A 127 -38.23 12.96 8.87
N ILE A 128 -38.77 12.04 9.68
CA ILE A 128 -40.00 12.27 10.46
C ILE A 128 -39.78 13.39 11.49
N PHE A 129 -38.66 13.38 12.20
CA PHE A 129 -38.32 14.43 13.17
C PHE A 129 -38.21 15.81 12.50
N SER A 130 -37.51 15.88 11.37
CA SER A 130 -37.38 17.12 10.59
C SER A 130 -38.73 17.61 10.05
N ALA A 131 -39.60 16.70 9.59
CA ALA A 131 -40.94 17.04 9.10
C ALA A 131 -41.86 17.52 10.24
N SER A 132 -41.80 16.86 11.40
CA SER A 132 -42.55 17.25 12.61
C SER A 132 -42.21 18.67 13.06
N ARG A 133 -40.92 19.05 12.98
CA ARG A 133 -40.47 20.42 13.26
C ARG A 133 -41.08 21.45 12.30
N ASN A 134 -41.10 21.18 10.99
CA ASN A 134 -41.66 22.09 9.99
C ASN A 134 -43.19 22.23 10.11
N GLY A 135 -43.88 21.17 10.56
CA GLY A 135 -45.33 21.20 10.80
C GLY A 135 -45.74 22.00 12.03
N SER A 136 -44.86 22.10 13.04
CA SER A 136 -45.08 22.92 14.25
C SER A 136 -44.75 24.41 14.02
N GLY A 137 -45.27 24.98 12.92
CA GLY A 137 -45.03 26.35 12.50
C GLY A 137 -45.24 27.40 13.61
N SER A 138 -44.15 28.11 13.92
CA SER A 138 -44.05 29.50 14.39
C SER A 138 -45.27 30.11 15.10
N ARG A 139 -45.67 29.58 16.27
CA ARG A 139 -46.61 30.31 17.14
C ARG A 139 -45.92 31.15 18.21
N THR A 140 -44.62 30.96 18.39
CA THR A 140 -43.75 31.80 19.23
C THR A 140 -42.45 32.03 18.46
N GLY A 141 -41.96 33.27 18.40
CA GLY A 141 -40.71 33.64 17.74
C GLY A 141 -39.43 33.08 18.40
N THR A 142 -39.52 31.92 19.04
CA THR A 142 -38.41 31.21 19.66
C THR A 142 -37.82 30.23 18.64
N GLY A 143 -36.66 30.57 18.10
CA GLY A 143 -35.94 29.70 17.17
C GLY A 143 -35.49 28.42 17.87
N ARG A 144 -36.09 27.29 17.52
CA ARG A 144 -35.54 25.96 17.85
C ARG A 144 -34.37 25.68 16.92
N TRP A 145 -33.22 25.23 17.43
CA TRP A 145 -32.12 24.73 16.59
C TRP A 145 -31.87 23.23 16.84
N LEU A 146 -31.17 22.63 15.88
CA LEU A 146 -30.78 21.21 15.92
C LEU A 146 -29.47 21.09 16.67
N THR A 147 -29.34 20.05 17.48
CA THR A 147 -28.13 19.77 18.26
C THR A 147 -27.17 18.88 17.48
N GLY A 148 -25.95 18.73 17.99
CA GLY A 148 -24.97 17.81 17.42
C GLY A 148 -25.46 16.36 17.31
N ALA A 149 -26.33 15.91 18.22
CA ALA A 149 -26.88 14.55 18.23
C ALA A 149 -27.65 14.21 16.94
N TYR A 150 -28.39 15.18 16.41
CA TYR A 150 -29.10 15.03 15.15
C TYR A 150 -28.14 14.87 13.96
N TYR A 151 -27.07 15.68 13.93
CA TYR A 151 -26.05 15.63 12.86
C TYR A 151 -25.21 14.36 12.91
N PHE A 152 -24.82 13.88 14.10
CA PHE A 152 -24.19 12.58 14.25
C PHE A 152 -25.09 11.44 13.76
N GLY A 153 -26.41 11.54 13.95
CA GLY A 153 -27.39 10.61 13.36
C GLY A 153 -27.35 10.60 11.83
N ILE A 154 -27.25 11.77 11.18
CA ILE A 154 -27.10 11.88 9.73
C ILE A 154 -25.81 11.22 9.25
N PHE A 155 -24.68 11.50 9.92
CA PHE A 155 -23.39 10.90 9.56
C PHE A 155 -23.40 9.37 9.72
N ALA A 156 -23.98 8.87 10.81
CA ALA A 156 -24.15 7.43 11.04
C ALA A 156 -24.98 6.78 9.92
N ALA A 157 -26.15 7.36 9.61
CA ALA A 157 -27.05 6.85 8.58
C ALA A 157 -26.41 6.81 7.20
N GLY A 158 -25.69 7.88 6.83
CA GLY A 158 -24.97 7.99 5.57
C GLY A 158 -23.81 7.01 5.47
N LEU A 159 -23.04 6.84 6.54
CA LEU A 159 -21.95 5.86 6.57
C LEU A 159 -22.48 4.44 6.46
N TYR A 160 -23.52 4.06 7.21
CA TYR A 160 -24.14 2.73 7.11
C TYR A 160 -24.65 2.44 5.70
N PHE A 161 -25.29 3.42 5.05
CA PHE A 161 -25.73 3.29 3.67
C PHE A 161 -24.55 3.08 2.70
N LEU A 162 -23.50 3.90 2.84
CA LEU A 162 -22.32 3.85 2.00
C LEU A 162 -21.62 2.49 2.12
N ILE A 163 -21.30 2.05 3.34
CA ILE A 163 -20.57 0.79 3.56
C ILE A 163 -21.39 -0.44 3.15
N SER A 164 -22.71 -0.43 3.36
CA SER A 164 -23.60 -1.52 2.91
C SER A 164 -23.64 -1.63 1.39
N SER A 165 -23.67 -0.48 0.71
CA SER A 165 -23.66 -0.42 -0.76
C SER A 165 -22.32 -0.89 -1.32
N LEU A 166 -21.20 -0.49 -0.71
CA LEU A 166 -19.87 -0.95 -1.08
C LEU A 166 -19.73 -2.48 -0.90
N LEU A 167 -20.16 -3.03 0.23
CA LEU A 167 -20.12 -4.48 0.46
C LEU A 167 -21.07 -5.25 -0.46
N SER A 168 -22.21 -4.68 -0.82
CA SER A 168 -23.13 -5.29 -1.80
C SER A 168 -22.45 -5.49 -3.15
N ILE A 169 -21.64 -4.52 -3.61
CA ILE A 169 -20.84 -4.65 -4.84
C ILE A 169 -19.79 -5.75 -4.70
N THR A 170 -19.13 -5.84 -3.54
CA THR A 170 -18.16 -6.91 -3.25
C THR A 170 -18.79 -8.31 -3.29
N VAL A 171 -19.97 -8.46 -2.70
CA VAL A 171 -20.71 -9.73 -2.68
C VAL A 171 -21.19 -10.09 -4.09
N TYR A 172 -21.70 -9.13 -4.84
CA TYR A 172 -22.10 -9.32 -6.23
C TYR A 172 -20.94 -9.83 -7.11
N GLY A 173 -19.73 -9.26 -6.95
CA GLY A 173 -18.53 -9.70 -7.65
C GLY A 173 -18.09 -11.12 -7.30
N ALA A 174 -18.21 -11.50 -6.03
CA ALA A 174 -17.92 -12.86 -5.57
C ALA A 174 -18.93 -13.89 -6.10
N TYR A 175 -20.21 -13.52 -6.24
CA TYR A 175 -21.22 -14.40 -6.82
C TYR A 175 -21.01 -14.62 -8.32
N ARG A 176 -20.62 -13.57 -9.06
CA ARG A 176 -20.27 -13.64 -10.49
C ARG A 176 -18.97 -14.40 -10.80
N GLY A 177 -18.23 -14.83 -9.78
CA GLY A 177 -17.04 -15.67 -9.95
C GLY A 177 -15.77 -14.89 -10.31
N HIS A 178 -15.74 -13.56 -10.13
CA HIS A 178 -14.53 -12.78 -10.40
C HIS A 178 -13.43 -13.03 -9.37
N TYR A 179 -13.77 -13.38 -8.13
CA TYR A 179 -12.80 -13.71 -7.08
C TYR A 179 -13.36 -14.76 -6.12
N SER A 180 -12.47 -15.43 -5.38
CA SER A 180 -12.83 -16.50 -4.44
C SER A 180 -13.81 -16.00 -3.39
N ARG A 181 -14.79 -16.84 -3.05
CA ARG A 181 -15.77 -16.60 -1.98
C ARG A 181 -15.17 -16.75 -0.58
N GLU A 182 -13.89 -17.10 -0.47
CA GLU A 182 -13.14 -17.09 0.79
C GLU A 182 -12.50 -15.73 1.02
N TYR A 183 -12.96 -15.02 2.05
CA TYR A 183 -12.36 -13.77 2.49
C TYR A 183 -11.05 -14.03 3.25
N ARG A 184 -9.92 -14.12 2.53
CA ARG A 184 -8.59 -14.10 3.14
C ARG A 184 -8.12 -12.65 3.35
N LEU A 185 -8.76 -11.95 4.28
CA LEU A 185 -8.23 -10.67 4.76
C LEU A 185 -6.90 -10.94 5.46
N THR A 186 -5.92 -10.07 5.20
CA THR A 186 -4.60 -10.16 5.83
C THR A 186 -4.69 -9.80 7.30
N ALA A 187 -3.79 -10.32 8.14
CA ALA A 187 -3.74 -10.01 9.57
C ALA A 187 -3.76 -8.49 9.84
N ASN A 188 -3.06 -7.73 8.97
CA ASN A 188 -2.98 -6.27 8.99
C ASN A 188 -4.35 -5.57 8.91
N GLN A 189 -5.32 -6.15 8.17
CA GLN A 189 -6.68 -5.61 8.03
C GLN A 189 -7.51 -5.78 9.29
N ARG A 190 -7.34 -6.92 9.97
CA ARG A 190 -7.99 -7.19 11.26
C ARG A 190 -7.44 -6.29 12.36
N SER A 191 -6.12 -6.11 12.37
CA SER A 191 -5.44 -5.22 13.31
C SER A 191 -5.95 -3.80 13.19
N LEU A 192 -6.05 -3.26 11.96
CA LEU A 192 -6.54 -1.90 11.74
C LEU A 192 -7.94 -1.69 12.30
N MET A 193 -8.87 -2.61 12.02
CA MET A 193 -10.24 -2.53 12.52
C MET A 193 -10.31 -2.57 14.06
N LEU A 194 -9.57 -3.48 14.70
CA LEU A 194 -9.51 -3.55 16.17
C LEU A 194 -8.92 -2.28 16.78
N GLN A 195 -7.88 -1.72 16.15
CA GLN A 195 -7.29 -0.45 16.56
C GLN A 195 -8.29 0.70 16.40
N THR A 196 -9.07 0.76 15.31
CA THR A 196 -10.13 1.76 15.12
C THR A 196 -11.22 1.64 16.19
N ILE A 197 -11.67 0.42 16.50
CA ILE A 197 -12.65 0.18 17.58
C ILE A 197 -12.08 0.65 18.92
N LEU A 198 -10.85 0.26 19.23
CA LEU A 198 -10.17 0.67 20.46
C LEU A 198 -10.07 2.20 20.56
N PHE A 199 -9.67 2.87 19.47
CA PHE A 199 -9.58 4.32 19.42
C PHE A 199 -10.92 5.02 19.66
N LEU A 200 -11.99 4.56 19.00
CA LEU A 200 -13.32 5.14 19.15
C LEU A 200 -13.90 4.91 20.55
N VAL A 201 -13.69 3.72 21.14
CA VAL A 201 -14.06 3.44 22.53
C VAL A 201 -13.28 4.34 23.49
N TYR A 202 -11.98 4.53 23.23
CA TYR A 202 -11.13 5.40 24.03
C TYR A 202 -11.57 6.87 23.96
N LEU A 203 -11.90 7.35 22.75
CA LEU A 203 -12.41 8.70 22.49
C LEU A 203 -13.74 8.95 23.21
N LEU A 204 -14.75 8.09 22.99
CA LEU A 204 -16.07 8.24 23.60
C LEU A 204 -16.04 8.04 25.12
N GLY A 205 -15.27 7.06 25.60
CA GLY A 205 -15.09 6.80 27.02
C GLY A 205 -14.39 7.96 27.73
N GLY A 206 -13.33 8.51 27.12
CA GLY A 206 -12.65 9.71 27.59
C GLY A 206 -13.59 10.91 27.66
N ALA A 207 -14.34 11.16 26.59
CA ALA A 207 -15.36 12.21 26.55
C ALA A 207 -16.39 12.06 27.67
N ALA A 208 -16.87 10.84 27.95
CA ALA A 208 -17.83 10.59 29.04
C ALA A 208 -17.26 10.96 30.42
N VAL A 209 -15.99 10.62 30.67
CA VAL A 209 -15.29 10.95 31.92
C VAL A 209 -15.13 12.46 32.06
N TYR A 210 -14.64 13.15 31.02
CA TYR A 210 -14.42 14.59 31.05
C TYR A 210 -15.72 15.41 31.10
N ALA A 211 -16.79 14.96 30.43
CA ALA A 211 -18.11 15.57 30.53
C ALA A 211 -18.59 15.65 31.99
N ARG A 212 -18.32 14.61 32.80
CA ARG A 212 -18.71 14.58 34.22
C ARG A 212 -17.81 15.43 35.11
N ILE A 213 -16.49 15.42 34.86
CA ILE A 213 -15.51 16.14 35.67
C ILE A 213 -15.60 17.65 35.44
N GLU A 214 -15.60 18.07 34.18
CA GLU A 214 -15.57 19.48 33.78
C GLU A 214 -16.97 20.08 33.61
N LYS A 215 -18.03 19.26 33.76
CA LYS A 215 -19.44 19.63 33.59
C LYS A 215 -19.76 20.16 32.18
N TRP A 216 -19.03 19.66 31.18
CA TRP A 216 -19.33 19.93 29.78
C TRP A 216 -20.51 19.10 29.31
N GLN A 217 -21.15 19.56 28.23
CA GLN A 217 -22.07 18.69 27.51
C GLN A 217 -21.29 17.52 26.92
N TYR A 218 -21.94 16.36 26.79
CA TYR A 218 -21.24 15.16 26.39
C TYR A 218 -20.69 15.30 24.97
N LEU A 219 -21.46 15.87 24.05
CA LEU A 219 -21.00 16.08 22.66
C LEU A 219 -19.91 17.16 22.54
N GLU A 220 -19.89 18.15 23.44
CA GLU A 220 -18.77 19.10 23.55
C GLU A 220 -17.50 18.40 24.05
N ALA A 221 -17.65 17.48 25.01
CA ALA A 221 -16.54 16.66 25.48
C ALA A 221 -16.04 15.68 24.41
N VAL A 222 -16.92 15.18 23.52
CA VAL A 222 -16.54 14.36 22.36
C VAL A 222 -15.71 15.20 21.36
N TYR A 223 -16.14 16.41 21.06
CA TYR A 223 -15.38 17.36 20.25
C TYR A 223 -13.98 17.65 20.85
N TRP A 224 -13.94 17.92 22.16
CA TRP A 224 -12.69 18.12 22.88
C TRP A 224 -11.77 16.89 22.87
N ALA A 225 -12.34 15.71 23.13
CA ALA A 225 -11.61 14.45 23.11
C ALA A 225 -11.00 14.20 21.73
N ASP A 226 -11.77 14.40 20.67
CA ASP A 226 -11.31 14.23 19.28
C ASP A 226 -10.07 15.09 18.96
N PHE A 227 -10.17 16.42 19.11
CA PHE A 227 -9.04 17.29 18.76
C PHE A 227 -7.84 17.12 19.70
N THR A 228 -8.05 16.64 20.93
CA THR A 228 -6.97 16.35 21.88
C THR A 228 -6.24 15.07 21.48
N LEU A 229 -6.98 14.00 21.15
CA LEU A 229 -6.39 12.71 20.77
C LEU A 229 -5.74 12.75 19.38
N LEU A 230 -6.27 13.57 18.47
CA LEU A 230 -5.69 13.82 17.15
C LEU A 230 -4.57 14.88 17.16
N THR A 231 -4.14 15.30 18.35
CA THR A 231 -3.04 16.26 18.57
C THR A 231 -3.20 17.60 17.85
N ILE A 232 -4.44 18.01 17.58
CA ILE A 232 -4.74 19.29 16.93
C ILE A 232 -4.63 20.42 17.96
N GLY A 233 -5.30 20.27 19.11
CA GLY A 233 -5.15 21.19 20.24
C GLY A 233 -5.72 22.61 20.05
N ILE A 234 -6.93 22.76 19.50
CA ILE A 234 -7.58 24.07 19.28
C ILE A 234 -7.62 24.94 20.54
N GLY A 235 -7.89 24.34 21.70
CA GLY A 235 -7.79 25.01 22.99
C GLY A 235 -9.00 25.85 23.41
N ASP A 236 -10.10 25.80 22.65
CA ASP A 236 -11.38 26.42 23.03
C ASP A 236 -12.04 25.71 24.24
N PHE A 237 -11.94 24.38 24.27
CA PHE A 237 -12.20 23.55 25.45
C PHE A 237 -10.88 23.05 26.06
N ALA A 238 -10.72 23.22 27.37
CA ALA A 238 -9.55 22.72 28.10
C ALA A 238 -9.90 22.43 29.56
N PRO A 239 -9.39 21.32 30.14
CA PRO A 239 -9.69 20.96 31.52
C PRO A 239 -9.20 22.03 32.50
N LYS A 240 -10.12 22.54 33.32
CA LYS A 240 -9.85 23.58 34.31
C LYS A 240 -9.63 22.98 35.69
N THR A 241 -10.19 21.80 35.96
CA THR A 241 -10.05 21.14 37.26
C THR A 241 -8.68 20.51 37.43
N HIS A 242 -8.18 20.46 38.69
CA HIS A 242 -6.92 19.77 39.00
C HIS A 242 -6.96 18.28 38.61
N LEU A 243 -8.10 17.63 38.84
CA LEU A 243 -8.30 16.23 38.49
C LEU A 243 -8.32 16.03 36.96
N GLY A 244 -9.05 16.88 36.22
CA GLY A 244 -9.08 16.82 34.76
C GLY A 244 -7.70 17.05 34.11
N ARG A 245 -6.91 17.98 34.65
CA ARG A 245 -5.52 18.20 34.22
C ARG A 245 -4.59 17.03 34.58
N GLY A 246 -4.77 16.43 35.75
CA GLY A 246 -4.00 15.24 36.16
C GLY A 246 -4.30 14.01 35.30
N LEU A 247 -5.56 13.78 34.95
CA LEU A 247 -5.96 12.68 34.06
C LEU A 247 -5.54 12.90 32.60
N LEU A 248 -5.25 14.14 32.20
CA LEU A 248 -4.89 14.47 30.82
C LEU A 248 -3.57 13.81 30.42
N PHE A 249 -2.60 13.70 31.32
CA PHE A 249 -1.30 13.10 31.02
C PHE A 249 -1.41 11.66 30.51
N PRO A 250 -1.99 10.70 31.27
CA PRO A 250 -2.16 9.34 30.77
C PRO A 250 -3.16 9.25 29.61
N TYR A 251 -4.17 10.14 29.57
CA TYR A 251 -5.17 10.15 28.50
C TYR A 251 -4.57 10.51 27.14
N ALA A 252 -3.78 11.59 27.08
CA ALA A 252 -3.13 12.02 25.85
C ALA A 252 -2.11 10.98 25.35
N VAL A 253 -1.28 10.44 26.25
CA VAL A 253 -0.29 9.41 25.89
C VAL A 253 -0.97 8.16 25.32
N GLY A 254 -2.03 7.67 25.97
CA GLY A 254 -2.76 6.50 25.50
C GLY A 254 -3.36 6.71 24.10
N GLY A 255 -4.00 7.85 23.86
CA GLY A 255 -4.60 8.13 22.55
C GLY A 255 -3.57 8.35 21.44
N ILE A 256 -2.47 9.06 21.70
CA ILE A 256 -1.37 9.24 20.73
C ILE A 256 -0.76 7.90 20.33
N LEU A 257 -0.56 6.98 21.29
CA LEU A 257 -0.06 5.64 21.00
C LEU A 257 -1.02 4.86 20.10
N ILE A 258 -2.32 4.88 20.42
CA ILE A 258 -3.33 4.20 19.59
C ILE A 258 -3.38 4.82 18.18
N LEU A 259 -3.31 6.15 18.06
CA LEU A 259 -3.28 6.85 16.79
C LEU A 259 -2.04 6.45 15.97
N GLY A 260 -0.87 6.37 16.59
CA GLY A 260 0.36 5.90 15.94
C GLY A 260 0.26 4.46 15.41
N LEU A 261 -0.40 3.56 16.15
CA LEU A 261 -0.67 2.19 15.70
C LEU A 261 -1.60 2.15 14.48
N ILE A 262 -2.64 3.00 14.46
CA ILE A 262 -3.54 3.14 13.32
C ILE A 262 -2.77 3.61 12.09
N ILE A 263 -1.97 4.68 12.23
CA ILE A 263 -1.17 5.25 11.13
C ILE A 263 -0.20 4.20 10.57
N SER A 264 0.51 3.49 11.43
CA SER A 264 1.44 2.42 11.03
C SER A 264 0.72 1.31 10.25
N SER A 265 -0.46 0.90 10.73
CA SER A 265 -1.26 -0.15 10.09
C SER A 265 -1.85 0.29 8.75
N ILE A 266 -2.29 1.55 8.63
CA ILE A 266 -2.72 2.14 7.34
C ILE A 266 -1.56 2.14 6.35
N ARG A 267 -0.37 2.58 6.79
CA ARG A 267 0.84 2.59 5.95
C ARG A 267 1.20 1.20 5.46
N ALA A 268 1.24 0.21 6.35
CA ALA A 268 1.55 -1.17 6.03
C ALA A 268 0.59 -1.73 4.96
N GLN A 269 -0.71 -1.48 5.11
CA GLN A 269 -1.70 -1.96 4.13
C GLN A 269 -1.59 -1.31 2.76
N MET A 270 -1.31 0.00 2.70
CA MET A 270 -1.09 0.69 1.44
C MET A 270 0.18 0.19 0.73
N LEU A 271 1.24 -0.08 1.49
CA LEU A 271 2.50 -0.63 1.00
C LEU A 271 2.35 -2.06 0.47
N GLU A 272 1.50 -2.88 1.08
CA GLU A 272 1.47 -4.31 0.80
C GLU A 272 0.56 -4.68 -0.37
N LYS A 273 -0.69 -4.18 -0.43
CA LYS A 273 -1.64 -4.56 -1.49
C LYS A 273 -1.80 -3.51 -2.59
N GLY A 274 -1.71 -2.23 -2.24
CA GLY A 274 -1.82 -1.13 -3.20
C GLY A 274 -0.60 -1.06 -4.13
N ARG A 275 0.59 -1.20 -3.57
CA ARG A 275 1.86 -1.10 -4.29
C ARG A 275 2.07 -2.24 -5.30
N GLN A 276 1.67 -3.47 -4.96
CA GLN A 276 1.89 -4.66 -5.81
C GLN A 276 1.08 -4.61 -7.10
N LYS A 277 -0.25 -4.43 -7.00
CA LYS A 277 -1.10 -4.36 -8.19
C LYS A 277 -0.88 -3.11 -9.02
N MET A 278 -0.63 -1.97 -8.38
CA MET A 278 -0.23 -0.77 -9.11
C MET A 278 1.11 -0.98 -9.81
N ALA A 279 2.07 -1.70 -9.22
CA ALA A 279 3.34 -2.00 -9.87
C ALA A 279 3.12 -2.80 -11.15
N GLU A 280 2.36 -3.89 -11.11
CA GLU A 280 2.07 -4.71 -12.30
C GLU A 280 1.34 -3.90 -13.38
N ALA A 281 0.27 -3.18 -12.99
CA ALA A 281 -0.54 -2.42 -13.93
C ALA A 281 0.22 -1.26 -14.58
N VAL A 282 1.03 -0.53 -13.80
CA VAL A 282 1.88 0.55 -14.31
C VAL A 282 2.95 -0.02 -15.22
N THR A 283 3.68 -1.04 -14.76
CA THR A 283 4.77 -1.65 -15.55
C THR A 283 4.27 -2.19 -16.88
N GLU A 284 3.11 -2.86 -16.89
CA GLU A 284 2.51 -3.37 -18.11
C GLU A 284 2.03 -2.28 -19.07
N ARG A 285 1.46 -1.18 -18.54
CA ARG A 285 1.08 -0.02 -19.36
C ARG A 285 2.31 0.64 -19.97
N THR A 286 3.36 0.83 -19.19
CA THR A 286 4.63 1.43 -19.62
C THR A 286 5.32 0.56 -20.65
N ARG A 287 5.38 -0.76 -20.43
CA ARG A 287 5.90 -1.74 -21.40
C ARG A 287 5.17 -1.63 -22.73
N ARG A 288 3.83 -1.70 -22.73
CA ARG A 288 3.03 -1.62 -23.96
C ARG A 288 3.17 -0.28 -24.68
N PHE A 289 3.24 0.82 -23.94
CA PHE A 289 3.46 2.14 -24.51
C PHE A 289 4.83 2.23 -25.19
N LEU A 290 5.89 1.79 -24.51
CA LEU A 290 7.25 1.85 -25.03
C LEU A 290 7.44 0.91 -26.23
N ILE A 291 6.94 -0.33 -26.17
CA ILE A 291 6.99 -1.27 -27.31
C ILE A 291 6.31 -0.68 -28.54
N ARG A 292 5.10 -0.12 -28.39
CA ARG A 292 4.37 0.50 -29.51
C ARG A 292 5.12 1.72 -30.05
N GLY A 293 5.65 2.56 -29.18
CA GLY A 293 6.38 3.76 -29.56
C GLY A 293 7.69 3.46 -30.30
N THR A 294 8.45 2.46 -29.84
CA THR A 294 9.67 2.00 -30.53
C THR A 294 9.35 1.25 -31.81
N ALA A 295 8.26 0.47 -31.85
CA ALA A 295 7.82 -0.24 -33.05
C ALA A 295 7.35 0.71 -34.15
N LEU A 296 6.80 1.88 -33.79
CA LEU A 296 6.39 2.93 -34.73
C LEU A 296 7.55 3.84 -35.18
N GLY A 297 8.77 3.66 -34.65
CA GLY A 297 9.95 4.44 -35.04
C GLY A 297 9.87 5.91 -34.61
N GLN A 298 9.17 6.21 -33.52
CA GLN A 298 8.98 7.58 -33.04
C GLN A 298 10.31 8.11 -32.45
N GLY A 299 10.96 9.05 -33.14
CA GLY A 299 12.31 9.53 -32.80
C GLY A 299 12.46 10.06 -31.36
N SER A 300 11.39 10.64 -30.78
CA SER A 300 11.39 11.13 -29.39
C SER A 300 11.57 10.04 -28.33
N LEU A 301 11.29 8.77 -28.64
CA LEU A 301 11.40 7.66 -27.69
C LEU A 301 12.74 6.93 -27.80
N ARG A 302 13.52 7.20 -28.85
CA ARG A 302 14.84 6.59 -29.07
C ARG A 302 15.87 7.05 -28.03
N ASP A 303 15.66 8.23 -27.47
CA ASP A 303 16.48 8.81 -26.39
C ASP A 303 16.11 8.26 -25.00
N VAL A 304 14.90 7.70 -24.87
CA VAL A 304 14.35 7.20 -23.61
C VAL A 304 14.62 5.70 -23.43
N SER A 305 14.63 4.95 -24.53
CA SER A 305 14.76 3.49 -24.51
C SER A 305 15.42 2.98 -25.79
N PRO A 306 16.32 1.96 -25.71
CA PRO A 306 16.94 1.39 -26.90
C PRO A 306 15.89 0.83 -27.87
N SER A 307 16.10 0.99 -29.17
CA SER A 307 15.17 0.52 -30.20
C SER A 307 15.20 -1.02 -30.31
N LEU A 308 14.01 -1.62 -30.36
CA LEU A 308 13.83 -3.07 -30.57
C LEU A 308 13.92 -3.49 -32.05
N ARG A 309 14.13 -2.53 -32.98
CA ARG A 309 14.33 -2.84 -34.40
C ARG A 309 15.79 -3.23 -34.65
N PRO A 310 16.05 -4.22 -35.52
CA PRO A 310 17.41 -4.58 -35.86
C PRO A 310 18.10 -3.41 -36.58
N GLU A 311 19.31 -3.04 -36.14
CA GLU A 311 20.09 -1.96 -36.76
C GLU A 311 20.75 -2.41 -38.07
N THR A 312 20.99 -3.72 -38.21
CA THR A 312 21.61 -4.35 -39.39
C THR A 312 20.86 -5.63 -39.75
N SER A 313 20.91 -6.03 -41.03
CA SER A 313 20.26 -7.26 -41.53
C SER A 313 20.94 -8.56 -41.08
N GLN A 314 22.14 -8.47 -40.48
CA GLN A 314 22.91 -9.59 -39.90
C GLN A 314 23.22 -9.31 -38.43
N GLU A 315 22.18 -9.20 -37.60
CA GLU A 315 22.35 -9.01 -36.17
C GLU A 315 22.50 -10.37 -35.46
N SER A 316 23.51 -10.49 -34.58
CA SER A 316 23.71 -11.71 -33.79
C SER A 316 22.57 -11.85 -32.75
N ASP A 317 22.07 -13.08 -32.54
CA ASP A 317 21.03 -13.36 -31.53
C ASP A 317 21.44 -12.93 -30.12
N ARG A 318 22.75 -12.85 -29.82
CA ARG A 318 23.28 -12.34 -28.55
C ARG A 318 23.07 -10.84 -28.39
N GLU A 319 23.24 -10.06 -29.45
CA GLU A 319 23.04 -8.61 -29.44
C GLU A 319 21.57 -8.26 -29.33
N ARG A 320 20.70 -8.99 -30.03
CA ARG A 320 19.24 -8.85 -29.91
C ARG A 320 18.78 -9.02 -28.46
N ARG A 321 19.18 -10.11 -27.80
CA ARG A 321 18.84 -10.39 -26.39
C ARG A 321 19.37 -9.33 -25.42
N ARG A 322 20.59 -8.83 -25.64
CA ARG A 322 21.16 -7.73 -24.83
C ARG A 322 20.33 -6.46 -24.93
N ARG A 323 19.88 -6.09 -26.13
CA ARG A 323 19.02 -4.91 -26.34
C ARG A 323 17.66 -5.08 -25.68
N GLU A 324 17.04 -6.26 -25.84
CA GLU A 324 15.77 -6.56 -25.17
C GLU A 324 15.90 -6.49 -23.64
N PHE A 325 16.99 -7.00 -23.07
CA PHE A 325 17.28 -6.91 -21.64
C PHE A 325 17.42 -5.45 -21.16
N GLN A 326 18.23 -4.64 -21.87
CA GLN A 326 18.41 -3.23 -21.55
C GLN A 326 17.11 -2.43 -21.69
N PHE A 327 16.31 -2.73 -22.71
CA PHE A 327 14.97 -2.17 -22.87
C PHE A 327 14.09 -2.47 -21.66
N MET A 328 14.07 -3.73 -21.21
CA MET A 328 13.26 -4.13 -20.06
C MET A 328 13.74 -3.54 -18.73
N ARG A 329 15.05 -3.37 -18.55
CA ARG A 329 15.63 -2.60 -17.42
C ARG A 329 15.12 -1.17 -17.41
N ARG A 330 15.13 -0.48 -18.56
CA ARG A 330 14.59 0.88 -18.70
C ARG A 330 13.10 0.92 -18.37
N VAL A 331 12.31 -0.02 -18.89
CA VAL A 331 10.88 -0.16 -18.58
C VAL A 331 10.66 -0.30 -17.07
N ARG A 332 11.44 -1.17 -16.41
CA ARG A 332 11.36 -1.39 -14.96
C ARG A 332 11.69 -0.12 -14.19
N GLN A 333 12.80 0.56 -14.49
CA GLN A 333 13.17 1.81 -13.84
C GLN A 333 12.06 2.88 -13.99
N ILE A 334 11.61 3.15 -15.22
CA ILE A 334 10.54 4.13 -15.49
C ILE A 334 9.26 3.76 -14.75
N SER A 335 8.88 2.49 -14.74
CA SER A 335 7.66 2.02 -14.05
C SER A 335 7.73 2.22 -12.53
N THR A 336 8.90 2.01 -11.89
CA THR A 336 9.06 2.21 -10.44
C THR A 336 8.91 3.68 -10.05
N LEU A 337 9.39 4.58 -10.89
CA LEU A 337 9.29 6.02 -10.70
C LEU A 337 7.87 6.50 -10.92
N GLN A 338 7.25 6.10 -12.03
CA GLN A 338 5.85 6.38 -12.29
C GLN A 338 4.96 5.87 -11.16
N ARG A 339 5.27 4.71 -10.57
CA ARG A 339 4.54 4.20 -9.40
C ARG A 339 4.66 5.12 -8.18
N LYS A 340 5.87 5.58 -7.85
CA LYS A 340 6.09 6.54 -6.75
C LYS A 340 5.33 7.84 -7.01
N TRP A 341 5.39 8.37 -8.23
CA TRP A 341 4.68 9.57 -8.65
C TRP A 341 3.17 9.43 -8.60
N ILE A 342 2.62 8.33 -9.13
CA ILE A 342 1.19 8.04 -9.06
C ILE A 342 0.73 7.95 -7.60
N SER A 343 1.50 7.29 -6.73
CA SER A 343 1.19 7.22 -5.31
C SER A 343 1.19 8.62 -4.66
N LEU A 344 2.19 9.44 -4.95
CA LEU A 344 2.31 10.80 -4.41
C LEU A 344 1.15 11.68 -4.90
N VAL A 345 0.90 11.72 -6.21
CA VAL A 345 -0.17 12.51 -6.82
C VAL A 345 -1.54 12.07 -6.33
N THR A 346 -1.80 10.76 -6.23
CA THR A 346 -3.08 10.27 -5.68
C THR A 346 -3.25 10.66 -4.22
N SER A 347 -2.23 10.52 -3.38
CA SER A 347 -2.30 10.98 -1.98
C SER A 347 -2.49 12.50 -1.87
N LEU A 348 -1.84 13.29 -2.73
CA LEU A 348 -2.00 14.74 -2.78
C LEU A 348 -3.40 15.16 -3.22
N ILE A 349 -3.98 14.46 -4.20
CA ILE A 349 -5.35 14.72 -4.68
C ILE A 349 -6.37 14.42 -3.57
N VAL A 350 -6.25 13.28 -2.87
CA VAL A 350 -7.17 12.94 -1.77
C VAL A 350 -7.05 13.96 -0.64
N TRP A 351 -5.82 14.32 -0.27
CA TRP A 351 -5.54 15.35 0.72
C TRP A 351 -6.14 16.71 0.35
N MET A 352 -5.92 17.15 -0.90
CA MET A 352 -6.47 18.41 -1.42
C MET A 352 -8.00 18.41 -1.41
N MET A 353 -8.62 17.27 -1.78
CA MET A 353 -10.08 17.13 -1.68
C MET A 353 -10.57 17.27 -0.24
N LEU A 354 -9.93 16.62 0.73
CA LEU A 354 -10.33 16.73 2.14
C LEU A 354 -10.15 18.14 2.69
N TRP A 355 -9.09 18.84 2.29
CA TRP A 355 -8.85 20.24 2.68
C TRP A 355 -9.92 21.17 2.11
N LEU A 356 -10.16 21.11 0.79
CA LEU A 356 -11.13 21.99 0.13
C LEU A 356 -12.59 21.68 0.52
N LEU A 357 -12.95 20.40 0.65
CA LEU A 357 -14.29 20.01 1.10
C LEU A 357 -14.53 20.42 2.56
N GLY A 358 -13.52 20.29 3.42
CA GLY A 358 -13.58 20.78 4.80
C GLY A 358 -13.79 22.30 4.83
N ALA A 359 -13.02 23.05 4.05
CA ALA A 359 -13.15 24.51 3.95
C ALA A 359 -14.55 24.93 3.46
N ILE A 360 -15.12 24.24 2.46
CA ILE A 360 -16.48 24.49 1.99
C ILE A 360 -17.49 24.24 3.10
N ALA A 361 -17.34 23.17 3.88
CA ALA A 361 -18.28 22.82 4.95
C ALA A 361 -18.25 23.81 6.13
N PHE A 362 -17.09 24.37 6.48
CA PHE A 362 -16.96 25.42 7.49
C PHE A 362 -17.36 26.81 6.97
N TRP A 363 -17.25 27.04 5.66
CA TRP A 363 -17.71 28.27 5.03
C TRP A 363 -19.24 28.31 4.85
N LEU A 364 -19.88 27.16 4.67
CA LEU A 364 -21.33 27.09 4.56
C LEU A 364 -21.96 27.74 5.81
N PRO A 365 -23.00 28.58 5.67
CA PRO A 365 -23.47 29.44 6.75
C PRO A 365 -23.89 28.64 8.00
N GLY A 366 -22.97 28.51 8.96
CA GLY A 366 -23.28 28.25 10.36
C GLY A 366 -24.01 29.46 10.93
N GLN A 367 -25.01 29.23 11.77
CA GLN A 367 -26.01 30.25 12.11
C GLN A 367 -25.47 31.53 12.79
N ASN A 368 -24.19 31.62 13.19
CA ASN A 368 -23.73 32.65 14.12
C ASN A 368 -22.46 33.45 13.73
N GLU A 369 -21.61 33.05 12.79
CA GLU A 369 -20.46 33.89 12.37
C GLU A 369 -20.10 33.66 10.90
N LYS A 370 -20.01 34.74 10.11
CA LYS A 370 -19.67 34.65 8.68
C LYS A 370 -18.16 34.64 8.53
N LEU A 371 -17.53 33.48 8.67
CA LEU A 371 -16.16 33.29 8.22
C LEU A 371 -16.09 33.55 6.71
N THR A 372 -15.10 34.30 6.27
CA THR A 372 -14.75 34.36 4.85
C THR A 372 -14.27 32.98 4.39
N TYR A 373 -14.41 32.69 3.10
CA TYR A 373 -13.93 31.42 2.56
C TYR A 373 -12.44 31.19 2.83
N PHE A 374 -11.63 32.26 2.81
CA PHE A 374 -10.20 32.16 3.11
C PHE A 374 -9.93 31.81 4.57
N GLU A 375 -10.67 32.38 5.53
CA GLU A 375 -10.56 32.02 6.94
C GLU A 375 -10.96 30.56 7.18
N ALA A 376 -12.03 30.09 6.53
CA ALA A 376 -12.43 28.68 6.57
C ALA A 376 -11.36 27.75 5.94
N LEU A 377 -10.74 28.18 4.83
CA LEU A 377 -9.64 27.46 4.19
C LEU A 377 -8.39 27.39 5.10
N TYR A 378 -8.05 28.50 5.74
CA TYR A 378 -6.95 28.59 6.69
C TYR A 378 -7.21 27.74 7.93
N PHE A 379 -8.41 27.81 8.52
CA PHE A 379 -8.81 26.96 9.64
C PHE A 379 -8.75 25.47 9.29
N ALA A 380 -9.26 25.09 8.11
CA ALA A 380 -9.16 23.72 7.64
C ALA A 380 -7.69 23.30 7.45
N TYR A 381 -6.83 24.18 6.92
CA TYR A 381 -5.40 23.90 6.73
C TYR A 381 -4.67 23.66 8.07
N THR A 382 -4.83 24.58 9.02
CA THR A 382 -4.15 24.51 10.33
C THR A 382 -4.64 23.35 11.16
N THR A 383 -5.93 23.00 11.06
CA THR A 383 -6.50 21.81 11.70
C THR A 383 -5.94 20.53 11.10
N LEU A 384 -5.92 20.45 9.77
CA LEU A 384 -5.54 19.25 9.04
C LEU A 384 -4.05 18.91 9.21
N PHE A 385 -3.20 19.92 9.36
CA PHE A 385 -1.79 19.75 9.75
C PHE A 385 -1.56 19.61 11.26
N THR A 386 -2.61 19.51 12.07
CA THR A 386 -2.51 19.40 13.53
C THR A 386 -1.71 20.55 14.18
N ILE A 387 -1.78 21.75 13.58
CA ILE A 387 -1.12 22.96 14.11
C ILE A 387 -2.01 23.61 15.18
N GLY A 388 -3.31 23.76 14.86
CA GLY A 388 -4.35 24.19 15.80
C GLY A 388 -4.06 25.46 16.59
N PHE A 389 -3.86 26.61 15.92
CA PHE A 389 -3.60 27.89 16.60
C PHE A 389 -4.71 28.35 17.55
N GLY A 390 -5.95 27.90 17.33
CA GLY A 390 -7.11 28.24 18.16
C GLY A 390 -7.72 29.63 17.89
N ASP A 391 -7.22 30.34 16.88
CA ASP A 391 -7.75 31.63 16.42
C ASP A 391 -9.14 31.50 15.79
N PHE A 392 -9.36 30.41 15.03
CA PHE A 392 -10.67 29.98 14.56
C PHE A 392 -11.03 28.62 15.14
N HIS A 393 -12.30 28.43 15.49
CA HIS A 393 -12.82 27.20 16.07
C HIS A 393 -14.31 27.00 15.73
N ALA A 394 -14.80 25.78 15.92
CA ALA A 394 -16.18 25.43 15.61
C ALA A 394 -17.15 25.96 16.68
N THR A 395 -18.00 26.91 16.31
CA THR A 395 -18.94 27.56 17.24
C THR A 395 -20.31 26.90 17.20
N SER A 396 -20.74 26.46 16.02
CA SER A 396 -22.06 25.84 15.81
C SER A 396 -22.07 24.34 16.14
N ASP A 397 -23.23 23.83 16.57
CA ASP A 397 -23.46 22.39 16.79
C ASP A 397 -23.20 21.56 15.52
N TRP A 398 -23.50 22.11 14.34
CA TRP A 398 -23.17 21.51 13.04
C TRP A 398 -21.66 21.44 12.83
N GLU A 399 -20.96 22.56 13.02
CA GLU A 399 -19.52 22.68 12.78
C GLU A 399 -18.73 21.75 13.69
N ARG A 400 -19.09 21.66 14.98
CA ARG A 400 -18.43 20.76 15.94
C ARG A 400 -18.64 19.29 15.55
N SER A 401 -19.85 18.93 15.13
CA SER A 401 -20.16 17.55 14.72
C SER A 401 -19.47 17.18 13.40
N PHE A 402 -19.49 18.09 12.43
CA PHE A 402 -18.79 17.93 11.16
C PHE A 402 -17.28 17.88 11.37
N PHE A 403 -16.73 18.70 12.27
CA PHE A 403 -15.32 18.69 12.62
C PHE A 403 -14.90 17.30 13.06
N VAL A 404 -15.56 16.71 14.06
CA VAL A 404 -15.25 15.34 14.55
C VAL A 404 -15.35 14.32 13.41
N PHE A 405 -16.39 14.39 12.58
CA PHE A 405 -16.54 13.51 11.43
C PHE A 405 -15.37 13.62 10.44
N TRP A 406 -14.99 14.85 10.12
CA TRP A 406 -13.98 15.16 9.10
C TRP A 406 -12.56 14.91 9.59
N THR A 407 -12.20 15.27 10.82
CA THR A 407 -10.86 15.07 11.40
C THR A 407 -10.49 13.60 11.56
N LEU A 408 -11.44 12.74 11.93
CA LEU A 408 -11.26 11.28 11.99
C LEU A 408 -10.88 10.67 10.63
N LEU A 409 -11.23 11.32 9.53
CA LEU A 409 -10.85 10.94 8.16
C LEU A 409 -9.60 11.69 7.67
N ALA A 410 -9.51 12.98 7.98
CA ALA A 410 -8.49 13.88 7.47
C ALA A 410 -7.11 13.61 8.09
N VAL A 411 -7.02 13.49 9.42
CA VAL A 411 -5.74 13.37 10.12
C VAL A 411 -4.95 12.13 9.69
N PRO A 412 -5.54 10.91 9.63
CA PRO A 412 -4.81 9.74 9.13
C PRO A 412 -4.36 9.88 7.66
N THR A 413 -5.12 10.60 6.84
CA THR A 413 -4.80 10.84 5.42
C THR A 413 -3.62 11.80 5.26
N VAL A 414 -3.51 12.81 6.13
CA VAL A 414 -2.38 13.75 6.15
C VAL A 414 -1.10 13.05 6.55
N THR A 415 -1.13 12.24 7.61
CA THR A 415 0.07 11.53 8.04
C THR A 415 0.59 10.59 6.94
N LEU A 416 -0.32 10.00 6.17
CA LEU A 416 0.04 9.22 4.99
C LEU A 416 0.67 10.08 3.89
N LEU A 417 0.14 11.27 3.61
CA LEU A 417 0.77 12.19 2.65
C LEU A 417 2.18 12.57 3.11
N ILE A 418 2.34 12.93 4.39
CA ILE A 418 3.64 13.27 4.99
C ILE A 418 4.62 12.10 4.85
N ALA A 419 4.17 10.85 5.08
CA ALA A 419 5.01 9.67 4.91
C ALA A 419 5.47 9.49 3.45
N ASN A 420 4.55 9.59 2.47
CA ASN A 420 4.88 9.44 1.05
C ASN A 420 5.80 10.56 0.54
N VAL A 421 5.57 11.78 1.03
CA VAL A 421 6.38 12.95 0.73
C VAL A 421 7.76 12.80 1.38
N GLY A 422 7.84 12.34 2.64
CA GLY A 422 9.08 12.08 3.35
C GLY A 422 10.00 11.09 2.62
N ASP A 423 9.46 9.96 2.16
CA ASP A 423 10.20 8.96 1.36
C ASP A 423 10.79 9.53 0.05
N THR A 424 10.22 10.63 -0.45
CA THR A 424 10.63 11.29 -1.69
C THR A 424 11.61 12.44 -1.38
N ILE A 425 11.27 13.29 -0.41
CA ILE A 425 12.06 14.44 0.01
C ILE A 425 13.40 14.01 0.58
N VAL A 426 13.49 12.92 1.36
CA VAL A 426 14.76 12.45 1.92
C VAL A 426 15.80 12.16 0.83
N ARG A 427 15.37 11.67 -0.35
CA ARG A 427 16.29 11.49 -1.49
C ARG A 427 16.72 12.84 -2.05
N THR A 428 15.77 13.72 -2.35
CA THR A 428 16.06 15.05 -2.88
C THR A 428 16.95 15.89 -1.95
N ILE A 429 16.72 15.83 -0.64
CA ILE A 429 17.58 16.49 0.34
C ILE A 429 18.97 15.87 0.34
N ARG A 430 19.10 14.54 0.33
CA ARG A 430 20.39 13.86 0.24
C ARG A 430 21.16 14.30 -1.01
N ASP A 431 20.50 14.34 -2.17
CA ASP A 431 21.11 14.74 -3.43
C ASP A 431 21.55 16.22 -3.37
N ILE A 432 20.73 17.10 -2.78
CA ILE A 432 21.08 18.51 -2.54
C ILE A 432 22.21 18.64 -1.52
N THR A 433 22.26 17.81 -0.47
CA THR A 433 23.31 17.81 0.55
C THR A 433 24.64 17.34 -0.02
N ILE A 434 24.64 16.27 -0.84
CA ILE A 434 25.83 15.81 -1.56
C ILE A 434 26.30 16.90 -2.51
N TYR A 435 25.39 17.50 -3.28
CA TYR A 435 25.69 18.65 -4.15
C TYR A 435 26.29 19.84 -3.39
N LEU A 436 25.73 20.18 -2.23
CA LEU A 436 26.27 21.26 -1.39
C LEU A 436 27.64 20.88 -0.84
N GLY A 437 27.86 19.60 -0.48
CA GLY A 437 29.15 19.06 -0.07
C GLY A 437 30.20 19.13 -1.20
N GLU A 438 29.82 18.81 -2.43
CA GLU A 438 30.65 19.00 -3.62
C GLU A 438 30.93 20.49 -3.89
N LEU A 439 29.97 21.38 -3.63
CA LEU A 439 30.15 22.82 -3.82
C LEU A 439 31.05 23.45 -2.74
N THR A 440 31.10 22.88 -1.54
CA THR A 440 31.73 23.52 -0.37
C THR A 440 32.97 22.81 0.17
N ILE A 441 33.14 21.50 -0.06
CA ILE A 441 34.12 20.67 0.66
C ILE A 441 34.99 19.78 -0.26
N LEU A 442 34.53 19.35 -1.45
CA LEU A 442 35.33 18.52 -2.38
C LEU A 442 35.67 19.28 -3.68
N PRO A 443 36.94 19.33 -4.13
CA PRO A 443 37.31 19.98 -5.38
C PRO A 443 36.89 19.10 -6.57
N GLY A 444 35.62 19.16 -6.96
CA GLY A 444 35.13 18.51 -8.17
C GLY A 444 35.53 19.29 -9.43
N ASP A 445 36.09 18.61 -10.43
CA ASP A 445 36.59 19.16 -11.70
C ASP A 445 35.50 19.78 -12.62
N LYS A 446 34.24 19.87 -12.18
CA LYS A 446 33.12 20.34 -13.01
C LYS A 446 32.87 21.83 -12.80
N PRO A 447 32.89 22.68 -13.86
CA PRO A 447 32.72 24.12 -13.73
C PRO A 447 31.31 24.50 -13.25
N VAL A 448 31.24 25.47 -12.31
CA VAL A 448 30.02 25.96 -11.63
C VAL A 448 28.84 26.25 -12.58
N ARG A 449 29.12 26.63 -13.83
CA ARG A 449 28.12 26.93 -14.87
C ARG A 449 27.41 25.69 -15.41
N GLU A 450 28.09 24.55 -15.51
CA GLU A 450 27.45 23.28 -15.90
C GLU A 450 26.62 22.72 -14.75
N LEU A 451 27.14 22.86 -13.52
CA LEU A 451 26.45 22.52 -12.28
C LEU A 451 25.12 23.31 -12.10
N PHE A 452 25.12 24.61 -12.42
CA PHE A 452 23.92 25.47 -12.38
C PHE A 452 22.92 25.15 -13.50
N LYS A 453 23.43 24.75 -14.67
CA LYS A 453 22.59 24.39 -15.82
C LYS A 453 21.86 23.07 -15.57
N ASP A 454 22.49 22.12 -14.89
CA ASP A 454 21.86 20.87 -14.41
C ASP A 454 20.82 21.09 -13.30
N LEU A 455 20.93 22.18 -12.54
CA LEU A 455 19.94 22.59 -11.55
C LEU A 455 18.71 23.26 -12.18
N PHE A 456 18.88 24.04 -13.26
CA PHE A 456 17.79 24.74 -13.95
C PHE A 456 17.16 23.95 -15.11
N ARG A 457 17.81 22.89 -15.60
CA ARG A 457 17.21 21.88 -16.49
C ARG A 457 16.32 20.89 -15.72
N VAL A 458 15.63 21.36 -14.67
CA VAL A 458 14.51 20.68 -14.00
C VAL A 458 13.27 20.74 -14.92
N SER A 459 13.44 20.34 -16.18
CA SER A 459 12.41 19.59 -16.86
C SER A 459 12.49 18.19 -16.28
N TRP A 460 11.54 17.88 -15.40
CA TRP A 460 11.36 16.61 -14.69
C TRP A 460 11.55 15.33 -15.54
N LYS A 461 11.57 15.46 -16.88
CA LYS A 461 11.78 14.38 -17.85
C LYS A 461 13.24 14.08 -18.19
N GLU A 462 14.16 15.04 -18.20
CA GLU A 462 15.50 14.87 -18.80
C GLU A 462 16.56 14.42 -17.77
N LYS A 463 16.53 14.96 -16.55
CA LYS A 463 17.48 14.58 -15.48
C LYS A 463 17.29 13.13 -15.01
N PHE A 464 16.07 12.60 -15.10
CA PHE A 464 15.77 11.20 -14.79
C PHE A 464 16.34 10.19 -15.81
N LEU A 465 16.76 10.65 -16.98
CA LEU A 465 17.33 9.80 -18.04
C LEU A 465 18.86 9.94 -18.11
N ALA A 466 19.41 11.10 -17.77
CA ALA A 466 20.84 11.38 -17.86
C ALA A 466 21.68 10.79 -16.71
N GLU A 467 21.11 10.56 -15.52
CA GLU A 467 21.78 9.95 -14.35
C GLU A 467 22.05 8.43 -14.52
N SER A 468 21.90 7.91 -15.73
CA SER A 468 22.15 6.51 -16.10
C SER A 468 23.36 6.32 -17.03
N VAL A 469 24.19 7.36 -17.22
CA VAL A 469 25.30 7.35 -18.21
C VAL A 469 26.64 7.86 -17.63
N GLU A 470 26.83 7.89 -16.32
CA GLU A 470 28.20 7.98 -15.78
C GLU A 470 28.61 6.57 -15.35
N ASP A 471 29.55 5.98 -16.11
CA ASP A 471 30.22 4.73 -15.78
C ASP A 471 30.67 4.80 -14.32
N ARG A 472 29.98 4.05 -13.46
CA ARG A 472 30.39 3.85 -12.08
C ARG A 472 31.63 2.96 -12.14
N LYS A 473 32.82 3.59 -12.22
CA LYS A 473 34.06 2.94 -11.80
C LYS A 473 33.87 2.44 -10.36
N PRO A 474 34.49 1.31 -10.00
CA PRO A 474 34.34 0.75 -8.66
C PRO A 474 34.97 1.72 -7.65
N ASP A 475 34.16 2.53 -6.98
CA ASP A 475 34.61 3.33 -5.84
C ASP A 475 34.74 2.43 -4.61
N GLU A 476 35.89 2.53 -3.97
CA GLU A 476 36.40 1.75 -2.84
C GLU A 476 35.71 2.03 -1.48
N ASP A 477 34.59 2.76 -1.43
CA ASP A 477 34.01 3.23 -0.17
C ASP A 477 32.88 2.33 0.38
N ASN A 478 33.13 1.03 0.51
CA ASN A 478 32.27 0.09 1.25
C ASN A 478 32.93 -0.42 2.56
N VAL A 479 33.92 0.29 3.10
CA VAL A 479 34.66 -0.17 4.28
C VAL A 479 33.94 0.12 5.61
N GLU A 480 33.06 1.12 5.68
CA GLU A 480 32.41 1.49 6.96
C GLU A 480 31.12 0.71 7.28
N ASP A 481 30.29 0.36 6.29
CA ASP A 481 29.11 -0.50 6.53
C ASP A 481 29.47 -1.99 6.75
N SER A 482 30.67 -2.39 6.31
CA SER A 482 31.24 -3.74 6.52
C SER A 482 31.72 -3.95 7.97
N ALA A 483 32.10 -2.89 8.69
CA ALA A 483 32.53 -2.98 10.08
C ALA A 483 31.35 -3.16 11.05
N ALA A 484 30.22 -2.48 10.80
CA ALA A 484 29.02 -2.62 11.62
C ALA A 484 28.27 -3.96 11.40
N THR A 485 28.42 -4.57 10.22
CA THR A 485 27.90 -5.93 9.97
C THR A 485 28.82 -7.03 10.48
N ALA A 486 30.12 -6.78 10.67
CA ALA A 486 31.05 -7.72 11.28
C ALA A 486 30.75 -7.93 12.78
N GLU A 487 30.43 -6.86 13.53
CA GLU A 487 30.08 -6.97 14.95
C GLU A 487 28.70 -7.59 15.20
N ALA A 488 27.74 -7.44 14.27
CA ALA A 488 26.44 -8.12 14.35
C ALA A 488 26.50 -9.59 13.91
N ALA A 489 27.46 -9.95 13.05
CA ALA A 489 27.68 -11.33 12.61
C ALA A 489 28.40 -12.19 13.68
N GLU A 490 29.10 -11.58 14.64
CA GLU A 490 29.75 -12.31 15.75
C GLU A 490 28.77 -12.73 16.87
N ALA A 491 27.52 -12.24 16.87
CA ALA A 491 26.55 -12.56 17.91
C ALA A 491 25.66 -13.79 17.61
N ASP A 492 25.63 -14.30 16.38
CA ASP A 492 24.77 -15.44 15.95
C ASP A 492 25.56 -16.72 15.59
N THR A 493 26.88 -16.73 15.81
CA THR A 493 27.81 -17.81 15.37
C THR A 493 27.82 -19.07 16.24
N ALA A 494 26.91 -19.23 17.20
CA ALA A 494 26.94 -20.39 18.10
C ALA A 494 26.02 -21.56 17.68
N ALA A 495 25.23 -21.43 16.61
CA ALA A 495 24.23 -22.45 16.23
C ALA A 495 24.30 -22.98 14.78
N ASP A 496 25.17 -22.45 13.90
CA ASP A 496 25.14 -22.74 12.45
C ASP A 496 26.42 -23.40 11.89
N GLY A 497 27.35 -23.81 12.78
CA GLY A 497 28.63 -24.42 12.39
C GLY A 497 28.49 -25.76 11.69
N ASP A 498 27.60 -26.63 12.18
CA ASP A 498 27.44 -28.00 11.68
C ASP A 498 26.77 -28.06 10.29
N GLU A 499 25.84 -27.13 9.98
CA GLU A 499 25.19 -27.08 8.67
C GLU A 499 26.13 -26.53 7.58
N GLN A 500 26.98 -25.55 7.91
CA GLN A 500 27.90 -24.96 6.95
C GLN A 500 29.04 -25.93 6.60
N GLU A 501 29.51 -26.74 7.56
CA GLU A 501 30.49 -27.81 7.33
C GLU A 501 29.93 -28.92 6.43
N ALA A 502 28.71 -29.40 6.70
CA ALA A 502 28.06 -30.42 5.89
C ALA A 502 27.82 -29.96 4.44
N ARG A 503 27.50 -28.67 4.24
CA ARG A 503 27.30 -28.07 2.92
C ARG A 503 28.62 -27.93 2.12
N ASN A 504 29.71 -27.53 2.78
CA ASN A 504 31.04 -27.47 2.18
C ASN A 504 31.57 -28.85 1.78
N ALA A 505 31.20 -29.90 2.53
CA ALA A 505 31.66 -31.25 2.27
C ALA A 505 31.14 -31.82 0.93
N ILE A 506 29.91 -31.49 0.54
CA ILE A 506 29.31 -31.94 -0.73
C ILE A 506 30.01 -31.28 -1.93
N GLU A 507 30.27 -29.98 -1.84
CA GLU A 507 31.01 -29.23 -2.87
C GLU A 507 32.44 -29.77 -3.04
N ALA A 508 33.11 -30.07 -1.93
CA ALA A 508 34.43 -30.67 -1.93
C ALA A 508 34.43 -32.12 -2.46
N ASP A 509 33.34 -32.88 -2.26
CA ASP A 509 33.20 -34.24 -2.78
C ASP A 509 32.99 -34.26 -4.30
N GLU A 510 32.16 -33.37 -4.84
CA GLU A 510 31.99 -33.23 -6.29
C GLU A 510 33.25 -32.73 -6.99
N HIS A 511 33.96 -31.77 -6.40
CA HIS A 511 35.27 -31.32 -6.92
C HIS A 511 36.31 -32.47 -6.92
N LYS A 512 36.32 -33.31 -5.89
CA LYS A 512 37.18 -34.51 -5.87
C LYS A 512 36.78 -35.53 -6.95
N LYS A 513 35.49 -35.68 -7.22
CA LYS A 513 35.00 -36.56 -8.30
C LYS A 513 35.39 -36.04 -9.67
N GLU A 514 35.34 -34.73 -9.90
CA GLU A 514 35.87 -34.06 -11.09
C GLU A 514 37.36 -34.38 -11.30
N GLU A 515 38.19 -34.14 -10.27
CA GLU A 515 39.63 -34.44 -10.33
C GLU A 515 39.91 -35.92 -10.61
N SER A 516 39.10 -36.82 -10.03
CA SER A 516 39.22 -38.26 -10.27
C SER A 516 38.80 -38.67 -11.69
N ALA A 517 37.84 -37.99 -12.30
CA ALA A 517 37.42 -38.21 -13.69
C ALA A 517 38.49 -37.70 -14.67
N ARG A 518 39.06 -36.52 -14.39
CA ARG A 518 40.21 -35.96 -15.12
C ARG A 518 41.41 -36.89 -15.09
N ALA A 519 41.71 -37.49 -13.93
CA ALA A 519 42.79 -38.46 -13.79
C ALA A 519 42.55 -39.78 -14.56
N ARG A 520 41.28 -40.13 -14.80
CA ARG A 520 40.87 -41.30 -15.60
C ARG A 520 40.77 -41.00 -17.11
N GLY A 521 40.86 -39.74 -17.52
CA GLY A 521 40.70 -39.30 -18.91
C GLY A 521 39.26 -39.35 -19.44
N ASP A 522 38.27 -39.43 -18.55
CA ASP A 522 36.85 -39.49 -18.91
C ASP A 522 36.26 -38.07 -18.97
N VAL A 523 36.28 -37.49 -20.18
CA VAL A 523 35.88 -36.10 -20.44
C VAL A 523 34.41 -35.84 -20.11
N ALA A 524 33.52 -36.82 -20.34
CA ALA A 524 32.09 -36.66 -20.11
C ALA A 524 31.74 -36.63 -18.61
N ALA A 525 32.37 -37.51 -17.83
CA ALA A 525 32.22 -37.52 -16.38
C ALA A 525 32.85 -36.27 -15.73
N GLU A 526 33.99 -35.80 -16.26
CA GLU A 526 34.63 -34.56 -15.82
C GLU A 526 33.71 -33.35 -16.02
N GLU A 527 33.14 -33.17 -17.21
CA GLU A 527 32.25 -32.05 -17.53
C GLU A 527 30.97 -32.07 -16.68
N THR A 528 30.42 -33.26 -16.41
CA THR A 528 29.23 -33.44 -15.58
C THR A 528 29.49 -33.06 -14.11
N HIS A 529 30.57 -33.56 -13.51
CA HIS A 529 30.92 -33.22 -12.13
C HIS A 529 31.33 -31.75 -11.97
N HIS A 530 32.01 -31.18 -12.96
CA HIS A 530 32.33 -29.76 -13.00
C HIS A 530 31.06 -28.88 -13.03
N HIS A 531 30.07 -29.29 -13.84
CA HIS A 531 28.80 -28.60 -13.91
C HIS A 531 28.01 -28.66 -12.59
N HIS A 532 27.95 -29.82 -11.94
CA HIS A 532 27.34 -29.96 -10.62
C HIS A 532 28.01 -29.06 -9.57
N TYR A 533 29.33 -29.05 -9.54
CA TYR A 533 30.10 -28.17 -8.64
C TYR A 533 29.73 -26.70 -8.85
N LEU A 534 29.67 -26.23 -10.11
CA LEU A 534 29.28 -24.85 -10.42
C LEU A 534 27.84 -24.54 -9.98
N LEU A 535 26.89 -25.46 -10.19
CA LEU A 535 25.51 -25.28 -9.72
C LEU A 535 25.43 -25.16 -8.19
N PHE A 536 26.09 -26.05 -7.45
CA PHE A 536 26.13 -25.97 -5.98
C PHE A 536 26.73 -24.65 -5.49
N ARG A 537 27.85 -24.23 -6.08
CA ARG A 537 28.53 -22.98 -5.73
C ARG A 537 27.66 -21.77 -5.97
N GLU A 538 27.01 -21.68 -7.15
CA GLU A 538 26.17 -20.52 -7.47
C GLU A 538 24.84 -20.52 -6.71
N VAL A 539 24.23 -21.69 -6.42
CA VAL A 539 23.07 -21.78 -5.52
C VAL A 539 23.42 -21.22 -4.14
N ARG A 540 24.57 -21.61 -3.58
CA ARG A 540 25.04 -21.07 -2.29
C ARG A 540 25.25 -19.57 -2.35
N ARG A 541 25.87 -19.06 -3.41
CA ARG A 541 26.06 -17.63 -3.62
C ARG A 541 24.72 -16.89 -3.68
N MET A 542 23.69 -17.48 -4.29
CA MET A 542 22.34 -16.90 -4.32
C MET A 542 21.63 -16.95 -2.96
N ILE A 543 21.87 -18.00 -2.15
CA ILE A 543 21.37 -18.06 -0.76
C ILE A 543 22.00 -16.93 0.07
N ASP A 544 23.31 -16.68 -0.06
CA ASP A 544 23.99 -15.59 0.63
C ASP A 544 23.49 -14.21 0.16
N TYR A 545 23.22 -14.05 -1.14
CA TYR A 545 22.53 -12.84 -1.61
C TYR A 545 21.10 -12.73 -1.09
N ALA A 546 20.37 -13.83 -0.92
CA ALA A 546 19.00 -13.80 -0.40
C ALA A 546 18.94 -13.35 1.06
N THR A 547 19.98 -13.66 1.86
CA THR A 547 20.10 -13.23 3.27
C THR A 547 20.66 -11.82 3.39
N ARG A 548 21.71 -11.46 2.63
CA ARG A 548 22.42 -10.18 2.76
C ARG A 548 21.86 -9.06 1.89
N ASN A 549 21.49 -9.34 0.64
CA ASN A 549 21.05 -8.32 -0.32
C ASN A 549 20.07 -8.88 -1.36
N LEU A 550 18.83 -9.08 -0.93
CA LEU A 550 17.75 -9.65 -1.75
C LEU A 550 17.46 -8.84 -3.02
N HIS A 551 17.82 -7.55 -3.04
CA HIS A 551 17.54 -6.62 -4.13
C HIS A 551 18.72 -6.39 -5.07
N LYS A 552 19.77 -7.23 -5.02
CA LYS A 552 20.87 -7.18 -5.98
C LYS A 552 20.33 -7.29 -7.41
N GLU A 553 20.72 -6.33 -8.25
CA GLU A 553 20.43 -6.33 -9.69
C GLU A 553 21.66 -6.83 -10.45
N PHE A 554 21.48 -7.85 -11.31
CA PHE A 554 22.58 -8.45 -12.06
C PHE A 554 22.72 -7.81 -13.45
N ASP A 555 23.95 -7.71 -13.94
CA ASP A 555 24.19 -7.23 -15.31
C ASP A 555 23.82 -8.30 -16.36
N TYR A 556 23.69 -7.90 -17.62
CA TYR A 556 23.40 -8.81 -18.72
C TYR A 556 24.41 -9.95 -18.82
N HIS A 557 25.70 -9.68 -18.58
CA HIS A 557 26.75 -10.71 -18.64
C HIS A 557 26.60 -11.76 -17.53
N GLU A 558 26.22 -11.33 -16.32
CA GLU A 558 25.92 -12.26 -15.22
C GLU A 558 24.66 -13.08 -15.53
N TRP A 559 23.62 -12.43 -16.05
CA TRP A 559 22.40 -13.12 -16.51
C TRP A 559 22.68 -14.15 -17.60
N GLU A 560 23.53 -13.82 -18.57
CA GLU A 560 23.95 -14.74 -19.63
C GLU A 560 24.70 -15.96 -19.04
N TYR A 561 25.58 -15.72 -18.07
CA TYR A 561 26.29 -16.79 -17.37
C TYR A 561 25.31 -17.74 -16.66
N PHE A 562 24.36 -17.21 -15.88
CA PHE A 562 23.38 -18.05 -15.20
C PHE A 562 22.45 -18.80 -16.15
N LEU A 563 22.01 -18.16 -17.24
CA LEU A 563 21.14 -18.82 -18.22
C LEU A 563 21.87 -19.97 -18.94
N LYS A 564 23.17 -19.82 -19.22
CA LYS A 564 24.01 -20.91 -19.74
C LYS A 564 24.15 -22.04 -18.74
N LEU A 565 24.34 -21.71 -17.46
CA LEU A 565 24.45 -22.70 -16.40
C LEU A 565 23.12 -23.46 -16.17
N ILE A 566 21.97 -22.82 -16.37
CA ILE A 566 20.64 -23.44 -16.24
C ILE A 566 20.27 -24.27 -17.49
N GLY A 567 20.71 -23.81 -18.67
CA GLY A 567 20.21 -24.27 -19.97
C GLY A 567 21.03 -25.35 -20.67
N ASN A 568 21.94 -26.04 -19.98
CA ASN A 568 22.78 -27.06 -20.60
C ASN A 568 21.96 -28.35 -20.92
N ASP A 569 21.21 -28.31 -22.02
CA ASP A 569 20.76 -29.52 -22.72
C ASP A 569 21.89 -29.95 -23.67
N GLU A 570 22.66 -30.96 -23.27
CA GLU A 570 23.45 -31.77 -24.19
C GLU A 570 22.51 -32.57 -25.10
N ASP A 571 22.08 -31.96 -26.21
CA ASP A 571 21.72 -32.67 -27.44
C ASP A 571 22.58 -32.08 -28.56
N VAL A 572 23.87 -32.42 -28.53
CA VAL A 572 24.87 -32.06 -29.56
C VAL A 572 24.70 -32.92 -30.83
N SER A 573 23.68 -33.78 -30.92
CA SER A 573 23.50 -34.68 -32.07
C SER A 573 22.72 -34.11 -33.27
N ASP A 574 22.20 -32.89 -33.19
CA ASP A 574 21.63 -32.21 -34.37
C ASP A 574 21.89 -30.71 -34.23
N GLY A 575 22.41 -30.06 -35.28
CA GLY A 575 23.02 -28.71 -35.25
C GLY A 575 22.08 -27.53 -34.95
N GLN A 576 21.14 -27.67 -34.02
CA GLN A 576 20.26 -26.63 -33.50
C GLN A 576 20.30 -26.68 -31.97
N SER A 577 21.16 -25.85 -31.37
CA SER A 577 21.06 -25.54 -29.94
C SER A 577 19.67 -24.97 -29.67
N LYS A 578 18.80 -25.76 -29.03
CA LYS A 578 17.55 -25.24 -28.46
C LYS A 578 17.91 -24.46 -27.21
N ASP A 579 18.45 -23.26 -27.41
CA ASP A 579 18.52 -22.26 -26.36
C ASP A 579 17.12 -22.16 -25.71
N PRO A 580 17.02 -22.16 -24.37
CA PRO A 580 15.74 -21.93 -23.72
C PRO A 580 15.16 -20.63 -24.28
N ASN A 581 13.99 -20.74 -24.90
CA ASN A 581 13.34 -19.71 -25.71
C ASN A 581 12.79 -18.58 -24.80
N LEU A 582 13.68 -17.92 -24.06
CA LEU A 582 13.38 -16.88 -23.09
C LEU A 582 13.26 -15.54 -23.82
N ASN A 583 12.03 -15.14 -24.06
CA ASN A 583 11.74 -13.82 -24.61
C ASN A 583 11.70 -12.77 -23.49
N TRP A 584 12.71 -11.90 -23.44
CA TRP A 584 12.81 -10.84 -22.42
C TRP A 584 11.66 -9.84 -22.49
N THR A 585 11.09 -9.61 -23.67
CA THR A 585 10.00 -8.65 -23.89
C THR A 585 8.62 -9.19 -23.50
N SER A 586 8.53 -10.49 -23.19
CA SER A 586 7.31 -11.14 -22.75
C SER A 586 6.90 -10.71 -21.34
N TYR A 587 5.61 -10.86 -21.03
CA TYR A 587 5.10 -10.67 -19.67
C TYR A 587 5.72 -11.65 -18.67
N LYS A 588 6.15 -12.83 -19.14
CA LYS A 588 6.82 -13.87 -18.33
C LYS A 588 8.30 -13.59 -18.08
N SER A 589 8.79 -12.41 -18.47
CA SER A 589 10.19 -12.02 -18.28
C SER A 589 10.56 -12.04 -16.80
N PRO A 590 11.72 -12.62 -16.43
CA PRO A 590 12.16 -12.69 -15.04
C PRO A 590 12.40 -11.29 -14.44
N LEU A 591 12.67 -10.28 -15.27
CA LEU A 591 12.84 -8.89 -14.84
C LEU A 591 11.54 -8.20 -14.44
N LEU A 592 10.39 -8.71 -14.90
CA LEU A 592 9.06 -8.17 -14.62
C LEU A 592 8.30 -8.97 -13.55
N GLY A 593 8.85 -10.10 -13.12
CA GLY A 593 8.25 -10.98 -12.14
C GLY A 593 8.08 -10.34 -10.76
N GLN A 594 7.22 -10.93 -9.94
CA GLN A 594 7.02 -10.53 -8.54
C GLN A 594 8.24 -10.86 -7.66
N LYS A 595 9.05 -11.83 -8.08
CA LYS A 595 10.25 -12.31 -7.37
C LYS A 595 11.41 -11.37 -7.66
N THR A 596 12.32 -11.22 -6.69
CA THR A 596 13.59 -10.53 -6.97
C THR A 596 14.45 -11.38 -7.91
N GLU A 597 15.41 -10.78 -8.59
CA GLU A 597 16.30 -11.51 -9.50
C GLU A 597 17.04 -12.63 -8.79
N VAL A 598 17.49 -12.37 -7.56
CA VAL A 598 18.11 -13.37 -6.67
C VAL A 598 17.17 -14.54 -6.40
N GLN A 599 15.91 -14.27 -6.03
CA GLN A 599 14.92 -15.33 -5.78
C GLN A 599 14.62 -16.15 -7.02
N TRP A 600 14.46 -15.48 -8.17
CA TRP A 600 14.19 -16.17 -9.43
C TRP A 600 15.38 -17.05 -9.84
N LEU A 601 16.61 -16.53 -9.76
CA LEU A 601 17.83 -17.26 -10.08
C LEU A 601 18.05 -18.43 -9.12
N LEU A 602 17.81 -18.25 -7.82
CA LEU A 602 17.91 -19.32 -6.83
C LEU A 602 16.96 -20.48 -7.15
N GLU A 603 15.70 -20.18 -7.47
CA GLU A 603 14.73 -21.20 -7.87
C GLU A 603 15.11 -21.88 -9.18
N ALA A 604 15.55 -21.11 -10.18
CA ALA A 604 15.92 -21.68 -11.48
C ALA A 604 17.18 -22.55 -11.39
N LEU A 605 18.18 -22.15 -10.60
CA LEU A 605 19.40 -22.93 -10.36
C LEU A 605 19.13 -24.19 -9.53
N THR A 606 18.24 -24.10 -8.53
CA THR A 606 17.84 -25.28 -7.74
C THR A 606 17.03 -26.28 -8.56
N GLU A 607 16.15 -25.81 -9.45
CA GLU A 607 15.42 -26.67 -10.39
C GLU A 607 16.37 -27.32 -11.42
N ALA A 608 17.37 -26.57 -11.92
CA ALA A 608 18.40 -27.11 -12.80
C ALA A 608 19.23 -28.19 -12.09
N LEU A 609 19.66 -27.93 -10.85
CA LEU A 609 20.37 -28.91 -10.01
C LEU A 609 19.53 -30.16 -9.75
N GLU A 610 18.24 -30.00 -9.42
CA GLU A 610 17.34 -31.15 -9.21
C GLU A 610 17.19 -31.99 -10.49
N ARG A 611 17.11 -31.33 -11.66
CA ARG A 611 17.02 -32.00 -12.96
C ARG A 611 18.27 -32.82 -13.25
N GLU A 612 19.45 -32.25 -13.05
CA GLU A 612 20.73 -32.92 -13.28
C GLU A 612 20.96 -34.08 -12.29
N LEU A 613 20.65 -33.90 -11.01
CA LEU A 613 20.70 -34.99 -10.02
C LEU A 613 19.74 -36.13 -10.38
N ARG A 614 18.55 -35.82 -10.91
CA ARG A 614 17.60 -36.84 -11.40
C ARG A 614 18.16 -37.56 -12.63
N LYS A 615 18.80 -36.87 -13.57
CA LYS A 615 19.48 -37.51 -14.73
C LYS A 615 20.60 -38.45 -14.26
N ALA A 616 21.46 -37.99 -13.36
CA ALA A 616 22.53 -38.78 -12.76
C ALA A 616 22.00 -40.04 -12.06
N SER A 617 20.89 -39.92 -11.32
CA SER A 617 20.25 -41.07 -10.65
C SER A 617 19.70 -42.12 -11.63
N ARG A 618 19.20 -41.69 -12.80
CA ARG A 618 18.67 -42.59 -13.83
C ARG A 618 19.77 -43.32 -14.61
N GLY A 619 20.91 -42.65 -14.85
CA GLY A 619 22.09 -43.29 -15.45
C GLY A 619 22.63 -44.46 -14.63
N TYR A 620 22.44 -44.42 -13.31
CA TYR A 620 22.86 -45.48 -12.38
C TYR A 620 21.93 -46.70 -12.33
N HIS A 621 20.79 -46.69 -13.04
CA HIS A 621 19.77 -47.77 -13.00
C HIS A 621 19.59 -48.50 -14.34
N SER A 622 20.51 -48.36 -15.29
CA SER A 622 20.58 -49.26 -16.44
C SER A 622 20.99 -50.66 -15.97
N PRO A 623 20.18 -51.71 -16.19
CA PRO A 623 20.56 -53.07 -15.82
C PRO A 623 21.76 -53.48 -16.67
N GLU A 624 22.81 -53.99 -16.02
CA GLU A 624 23.91 -54.70 -16.69
C GLU A 624 23.29 -55.73 -17.66
N PRO A 625 23.79 -55.85 -18.92
CA PRO A 625 23.41 -56.97 -19.75
C PRO A 625 23.87 -58.23 -19.02
N SER A 626 22.92 -59.09 -18.67
CA SER A 626 23.22 -60.39 -18.07
C SER A 626 24.11 -61.19 -19.01
N ASP A 627 25.39 -61.29 -18.67
CA ASP A 627 26.29 -62.32 -19.19
C ASP A 627 25.73 -63.68 -18.75
N SER A 628 24.97 -64.31 -19.65
CA SER A 628 24.60 -65.72 -19.54
C SER A 628 24.89 -66.42 -20.88
N GLU A 629 26.16 -66.64 -21.14
CA GLU A 629 26.64 -67.80 -21.93
C GLU A 629 27.79 -68.47 -21.15
N GLN A 630 27.44 -69.52 -20.40
CA GLN A 630 28.21 -70.77 -20.28
C GLN A 630 27.39 -71.84 -19.55
#